data_AF-A0A1F9PXD6-F1
#
_entry.id   AF-A0A1F9PXD6-F1
#
_cell.length_a   1.000
_cell.length_b   1.000
_cell.length_c   1.000
_cell.angle_alpha   90.00
_cell.angle_beta   90.00
_cell.angle_gamma   90.00
#
_symmetry.space_group_name_H-M   'P 1'
#
loop_
_entity.id
_entity.type
_entity.pdbx_description
1 polymer ?
#
loop_
_entity_poly.entity_id
_entity_poly.type
_entity_poly.pdbx_seq_one_letter_code
_entity_poly.pdbx_strand_id
1 'polypeptide(L)'
;MRGLYQAVRNPRSHGNCQDTEDDAVTIILFINHLLKTIDQAKTPFSHNLFVKRVLDPDFVPKKRYAELLVSELPTTKRIDIFYDVFYKLNEGESEKLKFFFEALLDKMTEEEQTDIKQEISNVLRDADDTSIIRKIIQSFPSDMWPSISEVSRLRVENMLVQSVKDGKYHASQDKCRGGSFGTWSTNLIKHFTLKTDLYRVLCNKLSSSDVTEQDYVFAYFSGAFTDLYNKPPKGLIDIVNNGLNAGDVRYKMLVENNFFWSEDEWTSPFKVSIEKFEEAGKVFNPDDEIPF
;
A
#
# COMPACT_ATOMS: atom_id res chain seq x y z
N MET A 1 40.03 -47.57 25.11
CA MET A 1 39.81 -46.74 23.90
C MET A 1 39.72 -47.52 22.58
N ARG A 2 40.34 -48.70 22.40
CA ARG A 2 40.24 -49.48 21.13
C ARG A 2 38.82 -49.99 20.79
N GLY A 3 37.99 -50.33 21.79
CA GLY A 3 36.65 -50.88 21.57
C GLY A 3 35.64 -49.89 20.97
N LEU A 4 35.64 -48.64 21.44
CA LEU A 4 34.74 -47.60 20.89
C LEU A 4 35.09 -47.27 19.43
N TYR A 5 36.39 -47.28 19.12
CA TYR A 5 36.90 -46.95 17.78
C TYR A 5 36.58 -48.03 16.73
N GLN A 6 36.51 -49.30 17.14
CA GLN A 6 36.11 -50.41 16.26
C GLN A 6 34.58 -50.47 16.04
N ALA A 7 33.79 -50.14 17.06
CA ALA A 7 32.33 -50.13 16.98
C ALA A 7 31.78 -49.04 16.03
N VAL A 8 32.48 -47.91 15.90
CA VAL A 8 32.01 -46.77 15.08
C VAL A 8 32.43 -46.87 13.62
N ARG A 9 33.56 -47.53 13.30
CA ARG A 9 34.13 -47.48 11.94
C ARG A 9 33.49 -48.46 10.95
N ASN A 10 33.17 -49.70 11.36
CA ASN A 10 32.36 -50.69 10.62
C ASN A 10 32.21 -52.00 11.43
N PRO A 11 31.28 -52.07 12.41
CA PRO A 11 31.18 -53.19 13.36
C PRO A 11 30.86 -54.54 12.68
N ARG A 12 30.16 -54.52 11.54
CA ARG A 12 29.72 -55.72 10.81
C ARG A 12 30.82 -56.40 9.98
N SER A 13 31.94 -55.73 9.74
CA SER A 13 33.04 -56.26 8.92
C SER A 13 34.10 -57.03 9.69
N HIS A 14 34.05 -56.99 11.03
CA HIS A 14 35.08 -57.54 11.91
C HIS A 14 34.59 -58.64 12.87
N GLY A 15 33.31 -59.04 12.78
CA GLY A 15 32.76 -60.16 13.55
C GLY A 15 31.33 -60.53 13.12
N ASN A 16 30.94 -61.79 13.36
CA ASN A 16 29.55 -62.26 13.18
C ASN A 16 28.65 -61.58 14.22
N CYS A 17 28.06 -60.44 13.87
CA CYS A 17 26.98 -59.82 14.64
C CYS A 17 25.65 -60.47 14.23
N GLN A 18 25.02 -61.18 15.17
CA GLN A 18 23.61 -61.53 15.03
C GLN A 18 22.79 -60.42 15.67
N ASP A 19 22.18 -59.58 14.82
CA ASP A 19 21.28 -58.53 15.29
C ASP A 19 20.01 -59.18 15.86
N THR A 20 19.73 -58.92 17.13
CA THR A 20 18.52 -59.39 17.80
C THR A 20 17.39 -58.37 17.70
N GLU A 21 16.17 -58.78 18.01
CA GLU A 21 15.03 -57.85 18.12
C GLU A 21 15.30 -56.74 19.16
N ASP A 22 16.01 -57.08 20.24
CA ASP A 22 16.38 -56.14 21.30
C ASP A 22 17.36 -55.06 20.81
N ASP A 23 18.30 -55.44 19.94
CA ASP A 23 19.21 -54.49 19.27
C ASP A 23 18.44 -53.51 18.39
N ALA A 24 17.45 -54.01 17.63
CA ALA A 24 16.60 -53.18 16.79
C ALA A 24 15.76 -52.19 17.62
N VAL A 25 15.14 -52.66 18.70
CA VAL A 25 14.37 -51.81 19.63
C VAL A 25 15.27 -50.74 20.24
N THR A 26 16.48 -51.10 20.68
CA THR A 26 17.42 -50.16 21.28
C THR A 26 17.86 -49.08 20.30
N ILE A 27 18.17 -49.46 19.04
CA ILE A 27 18.52 -48.51 17.99
C ILE A 27 17.34 -47.58 17.68
N ILE A 28 16.11 -48.11 17.57
CA ILE A 28 14.91 -47.31 17.32
C ILE A 28 14.69 -46.31 18.46
N LEU A 29 14.83 -46.73 19.72
CA LEU A 29 14.70 -45.86 20.88
C LEU A 29 15.78 -44.77 20.91
N PHE A 30 17.03 -45.11 20.56
CA PHE A 30 18.12 -44.14 20.45
C PHE A 30 17.89 -43.13 19.33
N ILE A 31 17.49 -43.58 18.13
CA ILE A 31 17.14 -42.70 17.02
C ILE A 31 15.96 -41.80 17.41
N ASN A 32 14.92 -42.35 18.05
CA ASN A 32 13.77 -41.58 18.52
C ASN A 32 14.17 -40.53 19.57
N HIS A 33 15.10 -40.87 20.47
CA HIS A 33 15.66 -39.91 21.43
C HIS A 33 16.40 -38.78 20.71
N LEU A 34 17.29 -39.11 19.76
CA LEU A 34 18.00 -38.11 18.96
C LEU A 34 17.04 -37.21 18.16
N LEU A 35 16.00 -37.78 17.56
CA LEU A 35 14.98 -37.01 16.84
C LEU A 35 14.25 -36.03 17.77
N LYS A 36 13.86 -36.47 18.97
CA LYS A 36 13.26 -35.58 19.98
C LYS A 36 14.22 -34.47 20.41
N THR A 37 15.50 -34.77 20.60
CA THR A 37 16.51 -33.77 20.96
C THR A 37 16.76 -32.79 19.80
N ILE A 38 16.79 -33.25 18.55
CA ILE A 38 16.94 -32.41 17.36
C ILE A 38 15.72 -31.50 17.18
N ASP A 39 14.51 -32.01 17.38
CA ASP A 39 13.30 -31.17 17.36
C ASP A 39 13.30 -30.11 18.48
N GLN A 40 13.87 -30.44 19.64
CA GLN A 40 14.10 -29.48 20.73
C GLN A 40 15.27 -28.51 20.45
N ALA A 41 16.18 -28.86 19.52
CA ALA A 41 17.34 -28.04 19.16
C ALA A 41 17.08 -27.05 18.03
N LYS A 42 15.90 -27.07 17.40
CA LYS A 42 15.46 -25.97 16.54
C LYS A 42 15.48 -24.69 17.38
N THR A 43 16.25 -23.69 16.93
CA THR A 43 16.33 -22.41 17.65
C THR A 43 14.90 -21.90 17.88
N PRO A 44 14.50 -21.66 19.14
CA PRO A 44 13.14 -21.22 19.42
C PRO A 44 12.87 -19.94 18.64
N PHE A 45 11.66 -19.84 18.08
CA PHE A 45 11.23 -18.65 17.37
C PHE A 45 11.54 -17.41 18.23
N SER A 46 12.31 -16.48 17.67
CA SER A 46 12.66 -15.24 18.36
C SER A 46 11.83 -14.10 17.82
N HIS A 47 10.85 -13.69 18.63
CA HIS A 47 9.93 -12.59 18.33
C HIS A 47 10.68 -11.31 17.93
N ASN A 48 11.64 -10.90 18.74
CA ASN A 48 12.43 -9.68 18.50
C ASN A 48 13.30 -9.76 17.24
N LEU A 49 13.90 -10.92 16.94
CA LEU A 49 14.68 -11.08 15.71
C LEU A 49 13.78 -11.07 14.47
N PHE A 50 12.56 -11.60 14.58
CA PHE A 50 11.61 -11.58 13.48
C PHE A 50 11.15 -10.15 13.17
N VAL A 51 10.74 -9.38 14.18
CA VAL A 51 10.35 -7.97 13.99
C VAL A 51 11.50 -7.17 13.37
N LYS A 52 12.75 -7.40 13.81
CA LYS A 52 13.94 -6.77 13.21
C LYS A 52 14.12 -7.13 11.74
N ARG A 53 13.86 -8.38 11.33
CA ARG A 53 13.93 -8.80 9.92
C ARG A 53 12.85 -8.15 9.06
N VAL A 54 11.68 -7.87 9.62
CA VAL A 54 10.59 -7.17 8.91
C VAL A 54 10.92 -5.68 8.72
N LEU A 55 11.51 -5.05 9.74
CA LEU A 55 11.93 -3.65 9.72
C LEU A 55 13.33 -3.45 9.12
N ASP A 56 13.92 -4.49 8.54
CA ASP A 56 15.27 -4.44 7.98
C ASP A 56 15.31 -3.51 6.76
N PRO A 57 16.26 -2.56 6.68
CA PRO A 57 16.43 -1.70 5.51
C PRO A 57 16.64 -2.49 4.21
N ASP A 58 17.19 -3.71 4.26
CA ASP A 58 17.41 -4.58 3.12
C ASP A 58 16.25 -5.58 2.89
N PHE A 59 15.09 -5.38 3.52
CA PHE A 59 13.89 -6.18 3.26
C PHE A 59 13.55 -6.17 1.76
N VAL A 60 13.42 -7.36 1.17
CA VAL A 60 13.15 -7.52 -0.26
C VAL A 60 11.66 -7.25 -0.55
N PRO A 61 11.30 -6.18 -1.28
CA PRO A 61 9.92 -5.80 -1.56
C PRO A 61 9.30 -6.71 -2.64
N LYS A 62 9.14 -8.00 -2.35
CA LYS A 62 8.54 -9.00 -3.23
C LYS A 62 7.59 -9.89 -2.46
N LYS A 63 6.40 -10.12 -3.04
CA LYS A 63 5.36 -10.99 -2.47
C LYS A 63 5.91 -12.35 -2.05
N ARG A 64 6.68 -13.01 -2.93
CA ARG A 64 7.29 -14.33 -2.64
C ARG A 64 8.21 -14.32 -1.43
N TYR A 65 8.99 -13.25 -1.23
CA TYR A 65 9.88 -13.16 -0.06
C TYR A 65 9.07 -13.01 1.23
N ALA A 66 8.06 -12.12 1.22
CA ALA A 66 7.19 -11.92 2.36
C ALA A 66 6.40 -13.18 2.75
N GLU A 67 5.88 -13.94 1.78
CA GLU A 67 5.21 -15.22 2.01
C GLU A 67 6.12 -16.24 2.69
N LEU A 68 7.37 -16.36 2.23
CA LEU A 68 8.35 -17.25 2.84
C LEU A 68 8.67 -16.81 4.27
N LEU A 69 8.89 -15.51 4.48
CA LEU A 69 9.16 -14.95 5.80
C LEU A 69 7.99 -15.22 6.78
N VAL A 70 6.76 -14.94 6.36
CA VAL A 70 5.55 -15.18 7.17
C VAL A 70 5.34 -16.68 7.44
N SER A 71 5.76 -17.57 6.53
CA SER A 71 5.65 -19.02 6.75
C SER A 71 6.50 -19.54 7.91
N GLU A 72 7.50 -18.77 8.34
CA GLU A 72 8.31 -19.08 9.52
C GLU A 72 7.58 -18.75 10.84
N LEU A 73 6.48 -17.99 10.80
CA LEU A 73 5.74 -17.57 12.00
C LEU A 73 4.89 -18.71 12.58
N PRO A 74 5.04 -19.01 13.88
CA PRO A 74 4.06 -19.81 14.62
C PRO A 74 2.69 -19.13 14.57
N THR A 75 1.62 -19.91 14.34
CA THR A 75 0.25 -19.37 14.23
C THR A 75 -0.13 -18.52 15.44
N THR A 76 0.21 -18.96 16.66
CA THR A 76 -0.09 -18.26 17.93
C THR A 76 0.67 -16.94 18.11
N LYS A 77 1.62 -16.60 17.22
CA LYS A 77 2.44 -15.40 17.28
C LYS A 77 2.16 -14.39 16.19
N ARG A 78 1.28 -14.71 15.24
CA ARG A 78 1.02 -13.85 14.08
C ARG A 78 0.43 -12.50 14.49
N ILE A 79 -0.56 -12.51 15.38
CA ILE A 79 -1.20 -11.28 15.84
C ILE A 79 -0.26 -10.42 16.71
N ASP A 80 0.51 -11.04 17.62
CA ASP A 80 1.52 -10.34 18.42
C ASP A 80 2.55 -9.64 17.52
N ILE A 81 3.05 -10.35 16.49
CA ILE A 81 4.02 -9.81 15.54
C ILE A 81 3.40 -8.71 14.68
N PHE A 82 2.13 -8.85 14.30
CA PHE A 82 1.42 -7.80 13.59
C PHE A 82 1.42 -6.50 14.40
N TYR A 83 0.99 -6.54 15.66
CA TYR A 83 0.92 -5.35 16.51
C TYR A 83 2.29 -4.72 16.73
N ASP A 84 3.31 -5.54 16.98
CA ASP A 84 4.67 -5.04 17.18
C ASP A 84 5.23 -4.31 15.95
N VAL A 85 4.96 -4.81 14.74
CA VAL A 85 5.37 -4.13 13.50
C VAL A 85 4.48 -2.92 13.23
N PHE A 86 3.18 -3.03 13.50
CA PHE A 86 2.19 -1.97 13.29
C PHE A 86 2.48 -0.72 14.14
N TYR A 87 2.77 -0.89 15.43
CA TYR A 87 3.16 0.25 16.29
C TYR A 87 4.56 0.80 15.97
N LYS A 88 5.32 0.11 15.10
CA LYS A 88 6.63 0.53 14.59
C LYS A 88 6.61 0.90 13.11
N LEU A 89 5.45 1.26 12.55
CA LEU A 89 5.30 1.71 11.16
C LEU A 89 6.27 2.85 10.77
N ASN A 90 6.66 3.68 11.74
CA ASN A 90 7.61 4.78 11.52
C ASN A 90 9.08 4.33 11.43
N GLU A 91 9.42 3.16 11.97
CA GLU A 91 10.77 2.59 11.88
C GLU A 91 11.01 1.89 10.53
N GLY A 92 9.94 1.45 9.85
CA GLY A 92 10.02 0.75 8.58
C GLY A 92 9.63 1.59 7.35
N GLU A 93 9.95 1.07 6.17
CA GLU A 93 9.55 1.64 4.88
C GLU A 93 8.20 1.06 4.42
N SER A 94 7.21 1.92 4.18
CA SER A 94 5.83 1.48 3.89
C SER A 94 5.70 0.64 2.62
N GLU A 95 6.48 0.95 1.58
CA GLU A 95 6.50 0.19 0.34
C GLU A 95 6.94 -1.27 0.56
N LYS A 96 7.83 -1.49 1.54
CA LYS A 96 8.30 -2.82 1.94
C LYS A 96 7.30 -3.50 2.87
N LEU A 97 6.81 -2.77 3.87
CA LEU A 97 5.85 -3.26 4.85
C LEU A 97 4.54 -3.73 4.23
N LYS A 98 4.12 -3.13 3.11
CA LYS A 98 2.95 -3.60 2.35
C LYS A 98 3.02 -5.09 2.01
N PHE A 99 4.17 -5.57 1.53
CA PHE A 99 4.32 -6.98 1.18
C PHE A 99 4.23 -7.89 2.40
N PHE A 100 4.79 -7.44 3.53
CA PHE A 100 4.71 -8.17 4.78
C PHE A 100 3.28 -8.26 5.31
N PHE A 101 2.57 -7.13 5.42
CA PHE A 101 1.21 -7.12 5.93
C PHE A 101 0.24 -7.89 5.02
N GLU A 102 0.35 -7.76 3.70
CA GLU A 102 -0.46 -8.54 2.76
C GLU A 102 -0.24 -10.05 2.98
N ALA A 103 1.01 -10.50 3.01
CA ALA A 103 1.33 -11.91 3.23
C ALA A 103 0.90 -12.43 4.61
N LEU A 104 0.94 -11.57 5.65
CA LEU A 104 0.54 -11.94 7.00
C LEU A 104 -0.99 -12.04 7.12
N LEU A 105 -1.72 -11.08 6.58
CA LEU A 105 -3.19 -11.07 6.58
C LEU A 105 -3.76 -12.30 5.85
N ASP A 106 -3.14 -12.71 4.74
CA ASP A 106 -3.50 -13.93 3.98
C ASP A 106 -3.37 -15.23 4.81
N LYS A 107 -2.65 -15.19 5.94
CA LYS A 107 -2.45 -16.33 6.85
C LYS A 107 -3.23 -16.22 8.16
N MET A 108 -3.98 -15.15 8.36
CA MET A 108 -4.74 -14.90 9.57
C MET A 108 -6.18 -15.37 9.45
N THR A 109 -6.77 -15.76 10.58
CA THR A 109 -8.19 -16.11 10.65
C THR A 109 -9.05 -14.87 10.45
N GLU A 110 -10.34 -15.07 10.15
CA GLU A 110 -11.29 -13.96 10.02
C GLU A 110 -11.43 -13.17 11.34
N GLU A 111 -11.32 -13.84 12.48
CA GLU A 111 -11.34 -13.22 13.81
C GLU A 111 -10.11 -12.33 14.01
N GLU A 112 -8.90 -12.84 13.73
CA GLU A 112 -7.66 -12.05 13.82
C GLU A 112 -7.69 -10.84 12.87
N GLN A 113 -8.19 -11.03 11.64
CA GLN A 113 -8.35 -9.91 10.71
C GLN A 113 -9.37 -8.88 11.19
N THR A 114 -10.41 -9.30 11.91
CA THR A 114 -11.41 -8.41 12.50
C THR A 114 -10.79 -7.58 13.61
N ASP A 115 -10.01 -8.20 14.50
CA ASP A 115 -9.29 -7.50 15.56
C ASP A 115 -8.31 -6.47 14.98
N ILE A 116 -7.58 -6.84 13.92
CA ILE A 116 -6.66 -5.93 13.23
C ILE A 116 -7.41 -4.73 12.64
N LYS A 117 -8.53 -4.95 11.95
CA LYS A 117 -9.34 -3.86 11.39
C LYS A 117 -9.88 -2.94 12.48
N GLN A 118 -10.26 -3.51 13.62
CA GLN A 118 -10.70 -2.73 14.78
C GLN A 118 -9.56 -1.89 15.36
N GLU A 119 -8.36 -2.46 15.46
CA GLU A 119 -7.20 -1.72 15.98
C GLU A 119 -6.75 -0.60 15.03
N ILE A 120 -6.69 -0.87 13.72
CA ILE A 120 -6.44 0.16 12.71
C ILE A 120 -7.49 1.26 12.80
N SER A 121 -8.76 0.90 13.00
CA SER A 121 -9.84 1.87 13.18
C SER A 121 -9.62 2.75 14.40
N ASN A 122 -9.19 2.18 15.54
CA ASN A 122 -8.89 2.93 16.75
C ASN A 122 -7.74 3.92 16.52
N VAL A 123 -6.62 3.45 15.96
CA VAL A 123 -5.47 4.31 15.66
C VAL A 123 -5.84 5.45 14.71
N LEU A 124 -6.59 5.18 13.64
CA LEU A 124 -7.03 6.22 12.69
C LEU A 124 -8.03 7.21 13.30
N ARG A 125 -8.82 6.80 14.29
CA ARG A 125 -9.77 7.67 14.99
C ARG A 125 -9.05 8.76 15.78
N ASP A 126 -7.96 8.38 16.43
CA ASP A 126 -7.22 9.23 17.36
C ASP A 126 -5.96 9.84 16.74
N ALA A 127 -5.63 9.49 15.49
CA ALA A 127 -4.50 10.04 14.77
C ALA A 127 -4.68 11.55 14.51
N ASP A 128 -3.76 12.34 15.07
CA ASP A 128 -3.55 13.74 14.70
C ASP A 128 -2.34 13.91 13.78
N ASP A 129 -1.42 12.94 13.78
CA ASP A 129 -0.25 12.95 12.91
C ASP A 129 -0.60 12.39 11.52
N THR A 130 -0.49 13.22 10.49
CA THR A 130 -0.68 12.80 9.09
C THR A 130 0.32 11.73 8.65
N SER A 131 1.49 11.63 9.31
CA SER A 131 2.52 10.65 9.00
C SER A 131 2.04 9.22 9.24
N ILE A 132 1.40 8.94 10.38
CA ILE A 132 0.90 7.59 10.70
C ILE A 132 -0.25 7.21 9.77
N ILE A 133 -1.15 8.15 9.46
CA ILE A 133 -2.25 7.93 8.53
C ILE A 133 -1.69 7.53 7.16
N ARG A 134 -0.72 8.29 6.65
CA ARG A 134 -0.05 7.99 5.38
C ARG A 134 0.62 6.60 5.41
N LYS A 135 1.34 6.26 6.49
CA LYS A 135 1.98 4.95 6.65
C LYS A 135 0.95 3.82 6.57
N ILE A 136 -0.21 3.97 7.21
CA ILE A 136 -1.31 3.00 7.15
C ILE A 136 -1.83 2.88 5.72
N ILE A 137 -2.16 3.99 5.07
CA ILE A 137 -2.68 3.99 3.68
C ILE A 137 -1.72 3.27 2.71
N GLN A 138 -0.41 3.46 2.88
CA GLN A 138 0.60 2.85 2.03
C GLN A 138 0.88 1.38 2.34
N SER A 139 0.78 0.99 3.62
CA SER A 139 1.18 -0.35 4.08
C SER A 139 0.04 -1.36 3.99
N PHE A 140 -1.21 -0.91 3.81
CA PHE A 140 -2.36 -1.79 3.79
C PHE A 140 -3.10 -1.75 2.45
N PRO A 141 -3.75 -2.87 2.03
CA PRO A 141 -4.55 -2.89 0.82
C PRO A 141 -5.70 -1.89 0.86
N SER A 142 -5.94 -1.18 -0.24
CA SER A 142 -7.06 -0.22 -0.36
C SER A 142 -8.42 -0.87 -0.10
N ASP A 143 -8.57 -2.15 -0.45
CA ASP A 143 -9.83 -2.88 -0.33
C ASP A 143 -10.19 -3.23 1.11
N MET A 144 -9.25 -3.02 2.05
CA MET A 144 -9.55 -3.05 3.48
C MET A 144 -10.27 -1.77 3.94
N TRP A 145 -10.18 -0.67 3.18
CA TRP A 145 -10.74 0.63 3.58
C TRP A 145 -12.22 0.52 3.96
N PRO A 146 -13.13 -0.11 3.19
CA PRO A 146 -14.55 -0.21 3.57
C PRO A 146 -14.81 -0.93 4.89
N SER A 147 -13.87 -1.76 5.36
CA SER A 147 -13.99 -2.52 6.62
C SER A 147 -13.51 -1.75 7.86
N ILE A 148 -12.89 -0.58 7.67
CA ILE A 148 -12.53 0.33 8.76
C ILE A 148 -13.78 1.04 9.28
N SER A 149 -13.83 1.28 10.59
CA SER A 149 -14.99 1.91 11.23
C SER A 149 -15.31 3.26 10.58
N GLU A 150 -16.59 3.49 10.30
CA GLU A 150 -17.04 4.65 9.52
C GLU A 150 -16.59 5.98 10.12
N VAL A 151 -16.62 6.12 11.45
CA VAL A 151 -16.15 7.32 12.16
C VAL A 151 -14.68 7.61 11.83
N SER A 152 -13.83 6.59 11.84
CA SER A 152 -12.42 6.73 11.49
C SER A 152 -12.23 7.08 10.01
N ARG A 153 -12.99 6.44 9.11
CA ARG A 153 -12.94 6.75 7.68
C ARG A 153 -13.33 8.19 7.40
N LEU A 154 -14.48 8.64 7.91
CA LEU A 154 -14.95 10.01 7.72
C LEU A 154 -13.96 11.06 8.22
N ARG A 155 -13.33 10.82 9.37
CA ARG A 155 -12.29 11.70 9.91
C ARG A 155 -11.09 11.79 8.96
N VAL A 156 -10.53 10.65 8.57
CA VAL A 156 -9.35 10.60 7.69
C VAL A 156 -9.66 11.15 6.30
N GLU A 157 -10.80 10.80 5.72
CA GLU A 157 -11.26 11.32 4.44
C GLU A 157 -11.42 12.84 4.50
N ASN A 158 -12.01 13.40 5.57
CA ASN A 158 -12.09 14.85 5.73
C ASN A 158 -10.70 15.48 5.81
N MET A 159 -9.74 14.90 6.56
CA MET A 159 -8.37 15.41 6.61
C MET A 159 -7.69 15.38 5.23
N LEU A 160 -7.87 14.30 4.46
CA LEU A 160 -7.37 14.19 3.10
C LEU A 160 -8.00 15.24 2.19
N VAL A 161 -9.32 15.41 2.25
CA VAL A 161 -10.06 16.41 1.45
C VAL A 161 -9.63 17.83 1.80
N GLN A 162 -9.44 18.18 3.08
CA GLN A 162 -8.89 19.49 3.45
C GLN A 162 -7.47 19.67 2.91
N SER A 163 -6.62 18.65 2.99
CA SER A 163 -5.29 18.72 2.38
C SER A 163 -5.36 18.89 0.86
N VAL A 164 -6.29 18.22 0.17
CA VAL A 164 -6.51 18.42 -1.28
C VAL A 164 -6.96 19.84 -1.56
N LYS A 165 -7.82 20.42 -0.71
CA LYS A 165 -8.30 21.80 -0.84
C LYS A 165 -7.17 22.82 -0.74
N ASP A 166 -6.18 22.59 0.12
CA ASP A 166 -4.97 23.42 0.23
C ASP A 166 -3.91 23.10 -0.84
N GLY A 167 -4.21 22.14 -1.73
CA GLY A 167 -3.33 21.64 -2.78
C GLY A 167 -2.90 22.69 -3.80
N LYS A 168 -1.60 22.83 -4.01
CA LYS A 168 -1.00 23.68 -5.05
C LYS A 168 0.23 23.04 -5.66
N TYR A 169 0.34 23.09 -6.98
CA TYR A 169 1.43 22.51 -7.75
C TYR A 169 2.03 23.56 -8.68
N HIS A 170 3.37 23.66 -8.70
CA HIS A 170 4.08 24.51 -9.64
C HIS A 170 4.66 23.62 -10.73
N ALA A 171 4.01 23.57 -11.90
CA ALA A 171 4.44 22.74 -13.01
C ALA A 171 5.87 23.05 -13.49
N SER A 172 6.27 24.34 -13.51
CA SER A 172 7.60 24.75 -13.95
C SER A 172 8.74 24.27 -13.04
N GLN A 173 8.46 24.04 -11.76
CA GLN A 173 9.44 23.60 -10.77
C GLN A 173 9.29 22.12 -10.38
N ASP A 174 8.28 21.44 -10.94
CA ASP A 174 7.90 20.08 -10.60
C ASP A 174 7.71 19.90 -9.08
N LYS A 175 7.05 20.87 -8.43
CA LYS A 175 6.97 20.95 -6.97
C LYS A 175 5.55 21.15 -6.45
N CYS A 176 5.14 20.24 -5.59
CA CYS A 176 3.97 20.38 -4.73
C CYS A 176 4.28 21.34 -3.57
N ARG A 177 3.58 22.48 -3.54
CA ARG A 177 3.76 23.53 -2.51
C ARG A 177 2.78 23.38 -1.33
N GLY A 178 1.68 22.68 -1.55
CA GLY A 178 0.66 22.41 -0.55
C GLY A 178 -0.13 21.17 -0.92
N GLY A 179 -0.70 20.51 0.08
CA GLY A 179 -1.60 19.38 -0.13
C GLY A 179 -0.97 18.01 -0.37
N SER A 180 0.34 17.85 -0.17
CA SER A 180 1.05 16.57 -0.37
C SER A 180 0.50 15.39 0.43
N PHE A 181 -0.21 15.64 1.55
CA PHE A 181 -0.90 14.58 2.28
C PHE A 181 -2.12 14.05 1.50
N GLY A 182 -2.88 14.94 0.86
CA GLY A 182 -4.06 14.62 0.08
C GLY A 182 -3.79 13.70 -1.11
N THR A 183 -2.60 13.76 -1.73
CA THR A 183 -2.24 12.91 -2.89
C THR A 183 -2.21 11.42 -2.56
N TRP A 184 -2.07 11.05 -1.28
CA TRP A 184 -2.15 9.66 -0.83
C TRP A 184 -3.56 9.08 -0.89
N SER A 185 -4.59 9.93 -1.03
CA SER A 185 -5.98 9.48 -1.19
C SER A 185 -6.25 8.76 -2.51
N THR A 186 -5.42 8.97 -3.55
CA THR A 186 -5.66 8.50 -4.93
C THR A 186 -6.06 7.03 -5.01
N ASN A 187 -5.38 6.13 -4.30
CA ASN A 187 -5.68 4.69 -4.29
C ASN A 187 -6.93 4.31 -3.45
N LEU A 188 -7.47 5.24 -2.67
CA LEU A 188 -8.63 5.05 -1.80
C LEU A 188 -9.91 5.68 -2.34
N ILE A 189 -9.83 6.57 -3.33
CA ILE A 189 -10.96 7.38 -3.82
C ILE A 189 -12.16 6.51 -4.17
N LYS A 190 -11.94 5.36 -4.82
CA LYS A 190 -13.00 4.39 -5.16
C LYS A 190 -13.84 3.95 -3.95
N HIS A 191 -13.25 3.96 -2.76
CA HIS A 191 -13.84 3.50 -1.49
C HIS A 191 -14.26 4.62 -0.55
N PHE A 192 -14.09 5.89 -0.95
CA PHE A 192 -14.47 7.03 -0.11
C PHE A 192 -15.97 7.05 0.20
N THR A 193 -16.32 7.46 1.41
CA THR A 193 -17.67 7.89 1.77
C THR A 193 -17.89 9.35 1.34
N LEU A 194 -16.89 10.22 1.49
CA LEU A 194 -16.95 11.66 1.17
C LEU A 194 -16.65 11.98 -0.30
N LYS A 195 -17.13 11.15 -1.24
CA LYS A 195 -16.89 11.34 -2.69
C LYS A 195 -17.36 12.70 -3.20
N THR A 196 -18.54 13.13 -2.78
CA THR A 196 -19.13 14.41 -3.19
C THR A 196 -18.29 15.61 -2.75
N ASP A 197 -17.72 15.57 -1.54
CA ASP A 197 -16.89 16.65 -1.02
C ASP A 197 -15.56 16.73 -1.78
N LEU A 198 -14.91 15.58 -2.00
CA LEU A 198 -13.68 15.53 -2.81
C LEU A 198 -13.95 16.03 -4.23
N TYR A 199 -15.02 15.56 -4.88
CA TYR A 199 -15.42 16.00 -6.21
C TYR A 199 -15.60 17.52 -6.28
N ARG A 200 -16.29 18.11 -5.30
CA ARG A 200 -16.51 19.56 -5.25
C ARG A 200 -15.21 20.32 -5.13
N VAL A 201 -14.27 19.85 -4.29
CA VAL A 201 -12.94 20.46 -4.16
C VAL A 201 -12.18 20.40 -5.48
N LEU A 202 -12.14 19.24 -6.15
CA LEU A 202 -11.44 19.07 -7.42
C LEU A 202 -12.04 19.96 -8.53
N CYS A 203 -13.37 20.04 -8.62
CA CYS A 203 -14.04 20.91 -9.58
C CYS A 203 -13.74 22.38 -9.32
N ASN A 204 -13.81 22.83 -8.06
CA ASN A 204 -13.49 24.21 -7.70
C ASN A 204 -12.06 24.57 -8.11
N LYS A 205 -11.10 23.65 -7.90
CA LYS A 205 -9.70 23.84 -8.30
C LYS A 205 -9.52 23.90 -9.82
N LEU A 206 -10.17 22.99 -10.56
CA LEU A 206 -10.17 23.05 -12.02
C LEU A 206 -10.81 24.34 -12.56
N SER A 207 -11.80 24.91 -11.88
CA SER A 207 -12.40 26.20 -12.26
C SER A 207 -11.69 27.42 -11.67
N SER A 208 -10.63 27.23 -10.89
CA SER A 208 -9.91 28.32 -10.22
C SER A 208 -9.19 29.20 -11.24
N SER A 209 -9.05 30.49 -10.96
CA SER A 209 -8.17 31.37 -11.74
C SER A 209 -6.69 31.16 -11.40
N ASP A 210 -6.38 30.48 -10.29
CA ASP A 210 -5.01 30.12 -9.91
C ASP A 210 -4.57 28.87 -10.68
N VAL A 211 -3.64 29.05 -11.63
CA VAL A 211 -3.07 27.97 -12.44
C VAL A 211 -2.44 26.88 -11.57
N THR A 212 -1.86 27.23 -10.41
CA THR A 212 -1.21 26.25 -9.53
C THR A 212 -2.21 25.30 -8.85
N GLU A 213 -3.47 25.71 -8.72
CA GLU A 213 -4.53 24.84 -8.22
C GLU A 213 -5.03 23.87 -9.29
N GLN A 214 -5.15 24.34 -10.54
CA GLN A 214 -5.49 23.49 -11.67
C GLN A 214 -4.39 22.46 -11.92
N ASP A 215 -3.13 22.89 -11.96
CA ASP A 215 -1.96 22.04 -12.15
C ASP A 215 -1.88 20.93 -11.09
N TYR A 216 -2.30 21.23 -9.85
CA TYR A 216 -2.36 20.24 -8.78
C TYR A 216 -3.37 19.12 -9.10
N VAL A 217 -4.54 19.46 -9.63
CA VAL A 217 -5.52 18.46 -10.05
C VAL A 217 -4.99 17.65 -11.24
N PHE A 218 -4.41 18.30 -12.24
CA PHE A 218 -3.86 17.62 -13.40
C PHE A 218 -2.72 16.65 -13.04
N ALA A 219 -1.83 17.07 -12.13
CA ALA A 219 -0.68 16.26 -11.72
C ALA A 219 -1.06 15.02 -10.90
N TYR A 220 -2.06 15.13 -10.02
CA TYR A 220 -2.32 14.08 -9.02
C TYR A 220 -3.71 13.43 -9.09
N PHE A 221 -4.70 14.09 -9.68
CA PHE A 221 -6.12 13.68 -9.59
C PHE A 221 -6.82 13.52 -10.94
N SER A 222 -6.09 13.56 -12.06
CA SER A 222 -6.68 13.38 -13.39
C SER A 222 -7.48 12.08 -13.53
N GLY A 223 -6.96 10.97 -12.97
CA GLY A 223 -7.64 9.67 -12.97
C GLY A 223 -8.72 9.51 -11.89
N ALA A 224 -8.86 10.46 -10.96
CA ALA A 224 -9.77 10.32 -9.83
C ALA A 224 -11.25 10.45 -10.21
N PHE A 225 -11.56 11.17 -11.29
CA PHE A 225 -12.95 11.48 -11.65
C PHE A 225 -13.79 10.23 -11.97
N THR A 226 -13.17 9.25 -12.63
CA THR A 226 -13.81 7.95 -12.96
C THR A 226 -14.01 7.07 -11.72
N ASP A 227 -13.20 7.24 -10.67
CA ASP A 227 -13.39 6.54 -9.39
C ASP A 227 -14.49 7.19 -8.52
N LEU A 228 -14.75 8.47 -8.75
CA LEU A 228 -15.77 9.23 -8.02
C LEU A 228 -17.18 8.98 -8.56
N TYR A 229 -17.33 8.88 -9.89
CA TYR A 229 -18.63 8.69 -10.54
C TYR A 229 -18.53 7.72 -11.73
N ASN A 230 -19.62 7.01 -12.00
CA ASN A 230 -19.69 6.11 -13.17
C ASN A 230 -19.87 6.89 -14.49
N LYS A 231 -20.33 8.13 -14.43
CA LYS A 231 -20.51 9.02 -15.58
C LYS A 231 -20.17 10.47 -15.22
N PRO A 232 -19.70 11.30 -16.17
CA PRO A 232 -19.28 12.66 -15.88
C PRO A 232 -20.48 13.50 -15.43
N PRO A 233 -20.44 14.11 -14.23
CA PRO A 233 -21.50 15.01 -13.81
C PRO A 233 -21.48 16.30 -14.65
N LYS A 234 -22.65 16.92 -14.82
CA LYS A 234 -22.82 18.12 -15.67
C LYS A 234 -21.81 19.23 -15.35
N GLY A 235 -21.54 19.49 -14.07
CA GLY A 235 -20.58 20.53 -13.68
C GLY A 235 -19.16 20.26 -14.18
N LEU A 236 -18.70 19.00 -14.15
CA LEU A 236 -17.41 18.62 -14.72
C LEU A 236 -17.41 18.75 -16.25
N ILE A 237 -18.52 18.36 -16.89
CA ILE A 237 -18.67 18.51 -18.35
C ILE A 237 -18.48 19.97 -18.76
N ASP A 238 -19.16 20.89 -18.07
CA ASP A 238 -19.09 22.32 -18.34
C ASP A 238 -17.67 22.87 -18.12
N ILE A 239 -17.00 22.48 -17.01
CA ILE A 239 -15.62 22.89 -16.70
C ILE A 239 -14.65 22.44 -17.79
N VAL A 240 -14.71 21.16 -18.17
CA VAL A 240 -13.78 20.58 -19.16
C VAL A 240 -14.03 21.18 -20.55
N ASN A 241 -15.30 21.33 -20.95
CA ASN A 241 -15.63 21.96 -22.23
C ASN A 241 -15.17 23.42 -22.29
N ASN A 242 -15.27 24.17 -21.20
CA ASN A 242 -14.74 25.54 -21.14
C ASN A 242 -13.22 25.56 -21.34
N GLY A 243 -12.48 24.65 -20.70
CA GLY A 243 -11.03 24.53 -20.88
C GLY A 243 -10.63 24.14 -22.31
N LEU A 244 -11.36 23.19 -22.92
CA LEU A 244 -11.16 22.79 -24.31
C LEU A 244 -11.43 23.94 -25.29
N ASN A 245 -12.54 24.67 -25.10
CA ASN A 245 -12.89 25.81 -25.94
C ASN A 245 -11.94 26.99 -25.77
N ALA A 246 -11.26 27.08 -24.62
CA ALA A 246 -10.18 28.05 -24.40
C ALA A 246 -8.84 27.63 -25.02
N GLY A 247 -8.77 26.45 -25.64
CA GLY A 247 -7.56 25.94 -26.28
C GLY A 247 -6.50 25.44 -25.30
N ASP A 248 -6.87 25.11 -24.07
CA ASP A 248 -5.94 24.61 -23.04
C ASP A 248 -5.67 23.11 -23.21
N VAL A 249 -4.44 22.80 -23.60
CA VAL A 249 -3.96 21.43 -23.86
C VAL A 249 -4.09 20.52 -22.64
N ARG A 250 -4.04 21.05 -21.42
CA ARG A 250 -4.15 20.23 -20.19
C ARG A 250 -5.52 19.55 -20.08
N TYR A 251 -6.59 20.24 -20.48
CA TYR A 251 -7.94 19.66 -20.51
C TYR A 251 -8.09 18.64 -21.63
N LYS A 252 -7.45 18.88 -22.79
CA LYS A 252 -7.40 17.88 -23.86
C LYS A 252 -6.71 16.60 -23.38
N MET A 253 -5.55 16.71 -22.74
CA MET A 253 -4.83 15.58 -22.15
C MET A 253 -5.63 14.88 -21.04
N LEU A 254 -6.37 15.63 -20.22
CA LEU A 254 -7.25 15.04 -19.21
C LEU A 254 -8.26 14.08 -19.86
N VAL A 255 -8.95 14.53 -20.91
CA VAL A 255 -9.94 13.69 -21.61
C VAL A 255 -9.23 12.53 -22.30
N GLU A 256 -8.24 12.79 -23.14
CA GLU A 256 -7.50 11.79 -23.94
C GLU A 256 -6.86 10.69 -23.10
N ASN A 257 -6.26 11.03 -21.96
CA ASN A 257 -5.52 10.07 -21.16
C ASN A 257 -6.34 9.38 -20.07
N ASN A 258 -7.47 9.96 -19.64
CA ASN A 258 -8.22 9.43 -18.49
C ASN A 258 -9.66 9.05 -18.83
N PHE A 259 -10.32 9.78 -19.73
CA PHE A 259 -11.74 9.53 -20.05
C PHE A 259 -11.90 8.62 -21.27
N PHE A 260 -11.00 8.65 -22.26
CA PHE A 260 -11.09 7.76 -23.44
C PHE A 260 -10.93 6.28 -23.11
N TRP A 261 -10.25 5.93 -22.01
CA TRP A 261 -10.12 4.54 -21.56
C TRP A 261 -11.33 4.06 -20.74
N SER A 262 -12.32 4.92 -20.53
CA SER A 262 -13.55 4.60 -19.80
C SER A 262 -14.73 4.38 -20.75
N GLU A 263 -15.88 3.99 -20.20
CA GLU A 263 -17.10 3.71 -20.97
C GLU A 263 -17.51 4.88 -21.88
N ASP A 264 -18.22 4.61 -22.98
CA ASP A 264 -18.60 5.62 -23.97
C ASP A 264 -19.38 6.82 -23.37
N GLU A 265 -20.01 6.63 -22.20
CA GLU A 265 -20.68 7.67 -21.42
C GLU A 265 -19.74 8.80 -20.97
N TRP A 266 -18.46 8.50 -20.71
CA TRP A 266 -17.46 9.49 -20.29
C TRP A 266 -16.85 10.28 -21.44
N THR A 267 -16.75 9.67 -22.62
CA THR A 267 -16.10 10.32 -23.77
C THR A 267 -17.08 11.12 -24.61
N SER A 268 -18.30 10.62 -24.77
CA SER A 268 -19.32 11.22 -25.64
C SER A 268 -19.62 12.70 -25.38
N PRO A 269 -19.67 13.20 -24.13
CA PRO A 269 -19.92 14.62 -23.84
C PRO A 269 -18.84 15.58 -24.36
N PHE A 270 -17.65 15.08 -24.71
CA PHE A 270 -16.48 15.90 -25.07
C PHE A 270 -16.08 15.81 -26.55
N LYS A 271 -16.65 14.85 -27.30
CA LYS A 271 -16.27 14.56 -28.71
C LYS A 271 -16.26 15.82 -29.58
N VAL A 272 -17.34 16.60 -29.55
CA VAL A 272 -17.47 17.81 -30.37
C VAL A 272 -16.43 18.88 -30.00
N SER A 273 -16.17 19.06 -28.70
CA SER A 273 -15.20 20.05 -28.22
C SER A 273 -13.76 19.65 -28.54
N ILE A 274 -13.45 18.34 -28.55
CA ILE A 274 -12.15 17.82 -28.97
C ILE A 274 -11.95 17.98 -30.48
N GLU A 275 -12.95 17.66 -31.29
CA GLU A 275 -12.87 17.80 -32.75
C GLU A 275 -12.65 19.25 -33.18
N LYS A 276 -13.19 20.20 -32.42
CA LYS A 276 -13.04 21.64 -32.65
C LYS A 276 -11.88 22.27 -31.89
N PHE A 277 -11.08 21.48 -31.19
CA PHE A 277 -10.01 22.00 -30.35
C PHE A 277 -8.93 22.67 -31.20
N GLU A 278 -8.69 23.94 -30.93
CA GLU A 278 -7.56 24.70 -31.46
C GLU A 278 -6.69 25.13 -30.29
N GLU A 279 -5.41 24.76 -30.30
CA GLU A 279 -4.49 25.12 -29.23
C GLU A 279 -4.33 26.64 -29.17
N ALA A 280 -4.63 27.22 -28.01
CA ALA A 280 -4.38 28.63 -27.80
C ALA A 280 -2.86 28.85 -27.79
N GLY A 281 -2.37 29.70 -28.70
CA GLY A 281 -0.96 30.04 -28.76
C GLY A 281 -0.44 30.49 -27.40
N LYS A 282 0.69 29.94 -26.96
CA LYS A 282 1.30 30.30 -25.65
C LYS A 282 1.36 31.81 -25.51
N VAL A 283 0.63 32.37 -24.55
CA VAL A 283 0.80 33.77 -24.15
C VAL A 283 2.17 33.86 -23.50
N PHE A 284 3.13 34.42 -24.23
CA PHE A 284 4.43 34.80 -23.71
C PHE A 284 4.22 35.79 -22.56
N ASN A 285 4.58 35.42 -21.33
CA ASN A 285 4.56 36.31 -20.17
C ASN A 285 5.95 36.96 -20.04
N PRO A 286 6.11 38.27 -20.32
CA PRO A 286 7.42 38.93 -20.30
C PRO A 286 8.07 39.02 -18.91
N ASP A 287 7.33 38.73 -17.84
CA ASP A 287 7.81 38.81 -16.46
C ASP A 287 8.62 37.57 -16.00
N ASP A 288 8.73 36.53 -16.84
CA ASP A 288 9.56 35.34 -16.58
C ASP A 288 11.07 35.59 -16.86
N GLU A 289 11.45 36.76 -17.36
CA GLU A 289 12.85 37.21 -17.44
C GLU A 289 13.18 38.20 -16.31
N ILE A 290 13.43 37.69 -15.10
CA ILE A 290 14.27 38.42 -14.13
C ILE A 290 15.73 38.07 -14.48
N PRO A 291 16.58 39.04 -14.89
CA PRO A 291 17.98 38.77 -15.22
C PRO A 291 18.75 38.30 -13.99
N PHE A 292 19.62 37.31 -14.24
CA PHE A 292 20.64 36.68 -13.39
C PHE A 292 21.08 37.40 -12.10
#